data_AF-A0A2E5G0N9-F1
#
_entry.id   AF-A0A2E5G0N9-F1
#
_cell.length_a   1.000
_cell.length_b   1.000
_cell.length_c   1.000
_cell.angle_alpha   90.00
_cell.angle_beta   90.00
_cell.angle_gamma   90.00
#
_symmetry.space_group_name_H-M   'P 1'
#
loop_
_entity.id
_entity.type
_entity.pdbx_description
1 polymer ?
#
loop_
_entity_poly.entity_id
_entity_poly.type
_entity_poly.pdbx_seq_one_letter_code
_entity_poly.pdbx_strand_id
1 'polypeptide(L)'
;MTNQANTLRDSLPERSDTQHLLTQSELRKYFEAAERFEATDLFLRSGHVPCMRIAGKLKSLETPPLDSEKFEAIIQGSLRAAHWQKFLQTGSVDLGVDLSATARFRVNIFRTRGRSALAAR
;
A
#
# COMPACT_ATOMS: atom_id res chain seq x y z
N MET A 1 -15.06 40.38 -27.30
CA MET A 1 -13.62 40.46 -27.05
C MET A 1 -13.35 39.76 -25.72
N THR A 2 -12.56 38.69 -25.83
CA THR A 2 -11.93 37.79 -24.85
C THR A 2 -12.44 37.78 -23.40
N ASN A 3 -13.08 36.66 -23.05
CA ASN A 3 -13.19 36.14 -21.69
C ASN A 3 -11.98 35.20 -21.48
N GLN A 4 -11.17 35.40 -20.43
CA GLN A 4 -10.11 34.51 -19.88
C GLN A 4 -9.22 35.37 -18.96
N ALA A 5 -8.76 34.99 -17.77
CA ALA A 5 -8.62 33.68 -17.19
C ALA A 5 -8.67 33.77 -15.65
N ASN A 6 -9.46 32.88 -15.07
CA ASN A 6 -9.30 32.40 -13.71
C ASN A 6 -7.98 31.60 -13.67
N THR A 7 -6.93 32.11 -13.04
CA THR A 7 -5.66 31.36 -12.89
C THR A 7 -5.02 31.64 -11.55
N LEU A 8 -5.70 31.23 -10.48
CA LEU A 8 -5.07 30.90 -9.20
C LEU A 8 -5.73 29.63 -8.65
N ARG A 9 -5.60 28.53 -9.40
CA ARG A 9 -5.73 27.18 -8.84
C ARG A 9 -4.32 26.78 -8.42
N ASP A 10 -3.90 27.25 -7.26
CA ASP A 10 -2.71 26.72 -6.59
C ASP A 10 -2.95 25.24 -6.31
N SER A 11 -2.33 24.42 -7.15
CA SER A 11 -2.45 22.98 -7.17
C SER A 11 -1.29 22.36 -6.39
N LEU A 12 -1.62 21.63 -5.30
CA LEU A 12 -1.06 20.35 -4.77
C LEU A 12 -0.96 20.32 -3.22
N PRO A 13 -1.10 19.15 -2.52
CA PRO A 13 -1.12 17.79 -3.07
C PRO A 13 -2.28 16.90 -2.58
N GLU A 14 -3.05 16.35 -3.51
CA GLU A 14 -3.88 15.13 -3.31
C GLU A 14 -3.07 13.92 -2.79
N ARG A 15 -1.72 13.98 -2.83
CA ARG A 15 -0.81 12.85 -2.63
C ARG A 15 -0.71 12.36 -1.18
N SER A 16 -1.01 13.18 -0.16
CA SER A 16 -0.69 12.89 1.26
C SER A 16 -1.60 11.85 1.94
N ASP A 17 -2.93 11.98 1.86
CA ASP A 17 -3.76 11.26 2.85
C ASP A 17 -3.92 9.76 2.58
N THR A 18 -3.78 9.26 1.33
CA THR A 18 -3.76 7.78 1.12
C THR A 18 -2.52 7.14 1.72
N GLN A 19 -1.39 7.85 1.74
CA GLN A 19 -0.15 7.37 2.37
C GLN A 19 -0.40 7.12 3.87
N HIS A 20 -1.19 8.01 4.49
CA HIS A 20 -1.55 7.95 5.91
C HIS A 20 -2.52 6.81 6.25
N LEU A 21 -3.50 6.53 5.39
CA LEU A 21 -4.49 5.47 5.65
C LEU A 21 -3.85 4.07 5.71
N LEU A 22 -2.84 3.80 4.87
CA LEU A 22 -2.12 2.53 4.90
C LEU A 22 -1.36 2.34 6.22
N THR A 23 -0.72 3.39 6.73
CA THR A 23 0.03 3.34 8.00
C THR A 23 -0.86 3.42 9.23
N GLN A 24 -2.13 3.80 9.10
CA GLN A 24 -3.14 3.72 10.16
C GLN A 24 -3.93 2.41 10.17
N SER A 25 -3.69 1.52 9.21
CA SER A 25 -4.35 0.22 9.12
C SER A 25 -3.62 -0.88 9.90
N GLU A 26 -4.25 -2.04 9.98
CA GLU A 26 -3.63 -3.28 10.46
C GLU A 26 -2.38 -3.72 9.68
N LEU A 27 -2.11 -3.12 8.51
CA LEU A 27 -0.90 -3.38 7.74
C LEU A 27 0.35 -2.74 8.35
N ARG A 28 0.19 -1.71 9.20
CA ARG A 28 1.29 -0.95 9.80
C ARG A 28 2.36 -1.86 10.42
N LYS A 29 1.95 -2.86 11.17
CA LYS A 29 2.85 -3.82 11.84
C LYS A 29 3.78 -4.56 10.88
N TYR A 30 3.36 -4.78 9.63
CA TYR A 30 4.21 -5.42 8.62
C TYR A 30 5.23 -4.46 8.05
N PHE A 31 4.87 -3.18 7.87
CA PHE A 31 5.83 -2.14 7.47
C PHE A 31 6.86 -1.89 8.58
N GLU A 32 6.44 -1.83 9.85
CA GLU A 32 7.35 -1.71 11.00
C GLU A 32 8.28 -2.91 11.12
N ALA A 33 7.78 -4.12 10.89
CA ALA A 33 8.62 -5.30 10.86
C ALA A 33 9.61 -5.26 9.68
N ALA A 34 9.20 -4.79 8.51
CA ALA A 34 10.09 -4.62 7.37
C ALA A 34 11.21 -3.60 7.66
N GLU A 35 10.89 -2.45 8.27
CA GLU A 35 11.88 -1.47 8.72
C GLU A 35 12.83 -2.08 9.76
N ARG A 36 12.30 -2.74 10.79
CA ARG A 36 13.08 -3.36 11.87
C ARG A 36 14.05 -4.45 11.38
N PHE A 37 13.63 -5.26 10.41
CA PHE A 37 14.45 -6.34 9.86
C PHE A 37 15.29 -5.91 8.65
N GLU A 38 15.32 -4.61 8.33
CA GLU A 38 16.02 -4.05 7.17
C GLU A 38 15.67 -4.80 5.87
N ALA A 39 14.38 -5.11 5.71
CA ALA A 39 13.88 -5.82 4.55
C ALA A 39 13.87 -4.91 3.32
N THR A 40 14.35 -5.43 2.19
CA THR A 40 14.31 -4.72 0.89
C THR A 40 12.94 -4.81 0.23
N ASP A 41 12.17 -5.84 0.56
CA ASP A 41 10.83 -6.04 0.03
C ASP A 41 9.92 -6.67 1.10
N LEU A 42 8.66 -6.26 1.12
CA LEU A 42 7.57 -6.85 1.88
C LEU A 42 6.51 -7.39 0.92
N PHE A 43 6.07 -8.64 1.14
CA PHE A 43 5.05 -9.32 0.35
C PHE A 43 3.91 -9.80 1.24
N LEU A 44 2.71 -9.31 0.97
CA LEU A 44 1.47 -9.72 1.64
C LEU A 44 0.50 -10.26 0.58
N ARG A 45 -0.05 -11.44 0.82
CA ARG A 45 -1.03 -12.06 -0.08
C ARG A 45 -2.09 -12.79 0.72
N SER A 46 -3.35 -12.55 0.38
CA SER A 46 -4.49 -13.24 0.99
C SER A 46 -4.32 -14.77 0.90
N GLY A 47 -4.52 -15.46 2.03
CA GLY A 47 -4.35 -16.90 2.19
C GLY A 47 -2.90 -17.38 2.36
N HIS A 48 -1.92 -16.47 2.41
CA HIS A 48 -0.51 -16.83 2.57
C HIS A 48 0.09 -16.17 3.81
N VAL A 49 1.14 -16.79 4.34
CA VAL A 49 1.98 -16.19 5.39
C VAL A 49 2.71 -14.97 4.80
N PRO A 50 2.71 -13.81 5.47
CA PRO A 50 3.54 -12.66 5.11
C PRO A 50 5.00 -13.04 4.92
N CYS A 51 5.64 -12.49 3.90
CA CYS A 51 7.05 -12.73 3.61
C CYS A 51 7.80 -11.41 3.42
N MET A 52 9.10 -11.43 3.70
CA MET A 52 10.01 -10.31 3.48
C MET A 52 11.27 -10.79 2.78
N ARG A 53 11.89 -9.93 1.99
CA ARG A 53 13.25 -10.16 1.49
C ARG A 53 14.24 -9.47 2.40
N ILE A 54 15.11 -10.25 3.05
CA ILE A 54 16.13 -9.75 3.99
C ILE A 54 17.49 -10.25 3.50
N ALA A 55 18.42 -9.34 3.25
CA ALA A 55 19.73 -9.64 2.68
C ALA A 55 19.64 -10.55 1.42
N GLY A 56 18.73 -10.21 0.51
CA GLY A 56 18.49 -10.94 -0.75
C GLY A 56 17.65 -12.22 -0.62
N LYS A 57 17.44 -12.75 0.59
CA LYS A 57 16.73 -14.02 0.84
C LYS A 57 15.29 -13.78 1.24
N LEU A 58 14.36 -14.56 0.67
CA LEU A 58 12.94 -14.53 1.06
C LEU A 58 12.76 -15.30 2.38
N LYS A 59 12.14 -14.66 3.38
CA LYS A 59 11.83 -15.24 4.68
C LYS A 59 10.36 -15.00 5.02
N SER A 60 9.68 -16.05 5.48
CA SER A 60 8.31 -15.95 6.01
C SER A 60 8.35 -15.41 7.44
N LEU A 61 7.32 -14.65 7.83
CA LEU A 61 7.13 -14.25 9.22
C LEU A 61 6.54 -15.39 10.05
N GLU A 62 6.75 -15.34 11.36
CA GLU A 62 6.13 -16.27 12.32
C GLU A 62 4.71 -15.83 12.67
N THR A 63 3.83 -15.81 11.67
CA THR A 63 2.42 -15.44 11.80
C THR A 63 1.53 -16.43 11.07
N PRO A 64 0.24 -16.56 11.44
CA PRO A 64 -0.71 -17.29 10.62
C PRO A 64 -0.82 -16.67 9.22
N PRO A 65 -1.31 -17.44 8.22
CA PRO A 65 -1.68 -16.90 6.93
C PRO A 65 -2.68 -15.75 7.05
N LEU A 66 -2.60 -14.79 6.14
CA LEU A 66 -3.55 -13.68 6.08
C LEU A 66 -4.94 -14.21 5.73
N ASP A 67 -5.92 -13.91 6.57
CA ASP A 67 -7.32 -14.19 6.24
C ASP A 67 -7.76 -13.39 5.00
N SER A 68 -8.47 -14.05 4.09
CA SER A 68 -8.73 -13.49 2.76
C SER A 68 -9.74 -12.36 2.78
N GLU A 69 -10.85 -12.54 3.50
CA GLU A 69 -11.92 -11.56 3.60
C GLU A 69 -11.46 -10.35 4.42
N LYS A 70 -10.77 -10.61 5.55
CA LYS A 70 -10.19 -9.56 6.38
C LYS A 70 -9.14 -8.75 5.61
N PHE A 71 -8.26 -9.41 4.86
CA PHE A 71 -7.24 -8.70 4.09
C PHE A 71 -7.84 -7.83 2.99
N GLU A 72 -8.87 -8.31 2.30
CA GLU A 72 -9.61 -7.52 1.32
C GLU A 72 -10.25 -6.27 1.95
N ALA A 73 -10.91 -6.43 3.09
CA ALA A 73 -11.52 -5.33 3.83
C ALA A 73 -10.47 -4.30 4.30
N ILE A 74 -9.31 -4.77 4.75
CA ILE A 74 -8.19 -3.89 5.11
C ILE A 74 -7.69 -3.11 3.90
N ILE A 75 -7.51 -3.75 2.73
CA ILE A 75 -7.08 -3.05 1.50
C ILE A 75 -8.12 -2.01 1.09
N GLN A 76 -9.41 -2.36 1.08
CA GLN A 76 -10.48 -1.42 0.75
C GLN A 76 -10.50 -0.21 1.70
N GLY A 77 -10.36 -0.43 3.01
CA GLY A 77 -10.33 0.64 4.02
C GLY A 77 -9.05 1.48 4.00
N SER A 78 -7.95 0.93 3.47
CA SER A 78 -6.66 1.64 3.35
C SER A 78 -6.55 2.48 2.09
N LEU A 79 -7.51 2.39 1.17
CA LEU A 79 -7.53 3.11 -0.09
C LEU A 79 -8.61 4.19 -0.06
N ARG A 80 -8.28 5.39 -0.56
CA ARG A 80 -9.31 6.39 -0.88
C ARG A 80 -10.21 5.89 -2.02
N ALA A 81 -11.43 6.42 -2.08
CA ALA A 81 -12.43 6.05 -3.08
C ALA A 81 -11.89 6.06 -4.52
N ALA A 82 -11.16 7.10 -4.94
CA ALA A 82 -10.58 7.16 -6.29
C ALA A 82 -9.55 6.05 -6.57
N HIS A 83 -8.68 5.75 -5.59
CA HIS A 83 -7.70 4.68 -5.70
C HIS A 83 -8.35 3.30 -5.66
N TRP A 84 -9.37 3.12 -4.83
CA TRP A 84 -10.18 1.89 -4.80
C TRP A 84 -10.88 1.65 -6.14
N GLN A 85 -11.50 2.68 -6.72
CA GLN A 85 -12.13 2.57 -8.04
C GLN A 85 -11.11 2.23 -9.13
N LYS A 86 -9.94 2.88 -9.13
CA LYS A 86 -8.85 2.53 -10.05
C LYS A 86 -8.39 1.08 -9.86
N PHE A 87 -8.25 0.63 -8.62
CA PHE A 87 -7.88 -0.75 -8.29
C PHE A 87 -8.92 -1.76 -8.79
N LEU A 88 -10.22 -1.47 -8.63
CA LEU A 88 -11.29 -2.31 -9.16
C LEU A 88 -11.28 -2.40 -10.70
N GLN A 89 -11.00 -1.29 -11.38
CA GLN A 89 -11.00 -1.23 -12.85
C GLN A 89 -9.76 -1.84 -13.48
N THR A 90 -8.58 -1.60 -12.90
CA THR A 90 -7.29 -1.95 -13.50
C THR A 90 -6.63 -3.16 -12.85
N GLY A 91 -7.14 -3.59 -11.69
CA GLY A 91 -6.55 -4.65 -10.88
C GLY A 91 -5.29 -4.26 -10.11
N SER A 92 -4.83 -3.00 -10.19
CA SER A 92 -3.66 -2.54 -9.42
C SER A 92 -3.65 -1.04 -9.11
N VAL A 93 -2.89 -0.65 -8.08
CA VAL A 93 -2.60 0.74 -7.75
C VAL A 93 -1.22 0.87 -7.09
N ASP A 94 -0.46 1.88 -7.50
CA ASP A 94 0.83 2.25 -6.92
C ASP A 94 0.69 3.48 -6.02
N LEU A 95 1.29 3.40 -4.84
CA LEU A 95 1.22 4.42 -3.80
C LEU A 95 2.60 4.63 -3.15
N GLY A 96 2.85 5.83 -2.65
CA GLY A 96 3.94 6.06 -1.71
C GLY A 96 3.41 5.95 -0.29
N VAL A 97 4.19 5.41 0.65
CA VAL A 97 3.83 5.35 2.06
C VAL A 97 5.01 5.84 2.88
N ASP A 98 4.79 6.85 3.71
CA ASP A 98 5.79 7.34 4.65
C ASP A 98 5.43 6.76 6.03
N LEU A 99 6.22 5.79 6.52
CA LEU A 99 6.00 5.11 7.80
C LEU A 99 6.55 5.92 8.97
N SER A 100 7.74 6.48 8.77
CA SER A 100 8.49 7.28 9.73
C SER A 100 9.22 8.40 8.99
N ALA A 101 9.95 9.26 9.71
CA ALA A 101 10.78 10.29 9.08
C ALA A 101 11.89 9.71 8.18
N THR A 102 12.23 8.43 8.36
CA THR A 102 13.35 7.76 7.68
C THR A 102 12.93 6.58 6.80
N ALA A 103 11.73 6.04 6.99
CA ALA A 103 11.22 4.92 6.20
C ALA A 103 10.07 5.33 5.28
N ARG A 104 10.34 5.23 3.97
CA ARG A 104 9.37 5.42 2.90
C ARG A 104 9.34 4.19 2.02
N PHE A 105 8.12 3.72 1.75
CA PHE A 105 7.86 2.59 0.89
C PHE A 105 7.17 3.01 -0.40
N ARG A 106 7.50 2.33 -1.50
CA ARG A 106 6.66 2.27 -2.70
C ARG A 106 5.81 1.01 -2.61
N VAL A 107 4.51 1.20 -2.50
CA VAL A 107 3.54 0.13 -2.31
C VAL A 107 2.77 -0.10 -3.60
N ASN A 108 2.80 -1.32 -4.11
CA ASN A 108 1.94 -1.78 -5.19
C ASN A 108 0.89 -2.74 -4.62
N ILE A 109 -0.37 -2.38 -4.73
CA ILE A 109 -1.51 -3.24 -4.39
C ILE A 109 -2.07 -3.78 -5.69
N PHE A 110 -2.24 -5.09 -5.81
CA PHE A 110 -2.62 -5.74 -7.06
C PHE A 110 -3.49 -6.98 -6.84
N ARG A 111 -4.18 -7.41 -7.90
CA ARG A 111 -4.93 -8.66 -7.94
C ARG A 111 -4.06 -9.79 -8.44
N THR A 112 -4.11 -10.93 -7.75
CA THR A 112 -3.49 -12.18 -8.19
C THR A 112 -4.43 -13.35 -7.95
N ARG A 113 -4.77 -14.08 -9.01
CA ARG A 113 -5.76 -15.18 -8.97
C ARG A 113 -7.07 -14.78 -8.27
N GLY A 114 -7.57 -13.57 -8.60
CA GLY A 114 -8.81 -13.03 -8.04
C GLY A 114 -8.73 -12.51 -6.60
N ARG A 115 -7.55 -12.51 -5.96
CA ARG A 115 -7.35 -12.08 -4.57
C ARG A 115 -6.44 -10.87 -4.48
N SER A 116 -6.62 -10.04 -3.45
CA SER A 116 -5.71 -8.93 -3.19
C SER A 116 -4.34 -9.39 -2.71
N ALA A 117 -3.32 -8.67 -3.16
CA ALA A 117 -1.93 -8.79 -2.74
C ALA A 117 -1.29 -7.40 -2.68
N LEU A 118 -0.21 -7.30 -1.93
CA LEU A 118 0.57 -6.10 -1.73
C LEU A 118 2.05 -6.45 -1.80
N ALA A 119 2.82 -5.66 -2.55
CA ALA A 119 4.26 -5.65 -2.52
C ALA A 119 4.74 -4.24 -2.15
N ALA A 120 5.75 -4.14 -1.27
CA ALA A 120 6.34 -2.87 -0.87
C ALA A 120 7.87 -2.96 -0.84
N ARG A 121 8.54 -1.85 -1.14
CA ARG A 121 10.00 -1.70 -1.17
C ARG A 121 10.43 -0.29 -0.80
#